data_AF-A0A7L1PPT0-F1
#
_entry.id   AF-A0A7L1PPT0-F1
#
_cell.length_a   1.000
_cell.length_b   1.000
_cell.length_c   1.000
_cell.angle_alpha   90.00
_cell.angle_beta   90.00
_cell.angle_gamma   90.00
#
_symmetry.space_group_name_H-M   'P 1'
#
loop_
_entity.id
_entity.type
_entity.pdbx_description
1 polymer ?
#
loop_
_entity_poly.entity_id
_entity_poly.type
_entity_poly.pdbx_seq_one_letter_code
_entity_poly.pdbx_strand_id
1 'polypeptide(L)'
;VTYSDTVSATEPCKPCTQCVGLQSMSAPCVESDDAVCRCAYGYFQDESSGSCRECSVCEVGFGLMFPCKDSQDTVCEECPEGTFSSEANFVDPCLPCTTCEENEVLVRECTAVADAECRGLHPRWTTHSPSLAGSESPEPATREPLGTEGAASTAATSVTSVMGSSQPVATHGTADSLIPVYCSILAAVVVGLVAYIAFKRWNSCKQNKQGANNRPVNQTPSPEGEKLHSDSGISVDSQSLHDQQPPGQGTQGP
;
A
#
# COMPACT_ATOMS: atom_id res chain seq x y z
N VAL A 1 -34.65 7.32 -23.64
CA VAL A 1 -33.48 8.22 -23.47
C VAL A 1 -32.70 8.24 -24.78
N THR A 2 -32.17 9.39 -25.16
CA THR A 2 -31.55 9.66 -26.46
C THR A 2 -30.41 10.66 -26.32
N TYR A 3 -29.41 10.60 -27.19
CA TYR A 3 -28.24 11.48 -27.21
C TYR A 3 -27.90 11.96 -28.63
N SER A 4 -27.03 12.96 -28.76
CA SER A 4 -26.44 13.40 -30.02
C SER A 4 -24.99 13.84 -29.82
N ASP A 5 -24.07 13.10 -30.43
CA ASP A 5 -22.64 13.41 -30.54
C ASP A 5 -22.34 14.56 -31.53
N THR A 6 -23.32 14.97 -32.34
CA THR A 6 -23.26 16.15 -33.21
C THR A 6 -24.19 17.26 -32.73
N VAL A 7 -23.71 18.51 -32.81
CA VAL A 7 -24.53 19.70 -32.56
C VAL A 7 -25.28 20.05 -33.85
N SER A 8 -26.54 19.63 -33.94
CA SER A 8 -27.39 19.82 -35.11
C SER A 8 -28.83 20.16 -34.71
N ALA A 9 -29.46 21.08 -35.43
CA ALA A 9 -30.87 21.44 -35.25
C ALA A 9 -31.83 20.59 -36.09
N THR A 10 -31.31 19.71 -36.95
CA THR A 10 -32.10 18.92 -37.91
C THR A 10 -31.79 17.43 -37.91
N GLU A 11 -30.68 16.99 -37.31
CA GLU A 11 -30.42 15.56 -37.13
C GLU A 11 -31.25 14.99 -35.96
N PRO A 12 -31.84 13.79 -36.10
CA PRO A 12 -32.54 13.14 -35.02
C PRO A 12 -31.55 12.57 -33.99
N CYS A 13 -31.88 12.71 -32.70
CA CYS A 13 -31.08 12.11 -31.63
C CYS A 13 -31.08 10.57 -31.74
N LYS A 14 -29.95 9.96 -31.43
CA LYS A 14 -29.74 8.51 -31.39
C LYS A 14 -30.36 7.93 -30.10
N PRO A 15 -30.94 6.72 -30.10
CA PRO A 15 -31.32 6.04 -28.86
C PRO A 15 -30.06 5.69 -28.06
N CYS A 16 -30.09 5.83 -26.73
CA CYS A 16 -28.97 5.42 -25.89
C CYS A 16 -28.77 3.90 -25.93
N THR A 17 -27.51 3.47 -25.88
CA THR A 17 -27.14 2.09 -25.60
C THR A 17 -27.63 1.66 -24.21
N GLN A 18 -28.14 0.43 -24.10
CA GLN A 18 -28.57 -0.15 -22.83
C GLN A 18 -27.59 -1.25 -22.42
N CYS A 19 -26.91 -1.07 -21.29
CA CYS A 19 -26.03 -2.08 -20.72
C CYS A 19 -26.88 -3.23 -20.16
N VAL A 20 -26.73 -4.42 -20.74
CA VAL A 20 -27.51 -5.62 -20.41
C VAL A 20 -26.61 -6.85 -20.30
N GLY A 21 -27.08 -7.88 -19.57
CA GLY A 21 -26.31 -9.09 -19.30
C GLY A 21 -25.20 -8.84 -18.28
N LEU A 22 -23.99 -9.28 -18.59
CA LEU A 22 -22.80 -9.15 -17.72
C LEU A 22 -22.11 -7.77 -17.83
N GLN A 23 -22.86 -6.74 -18.24
CA GLN A 23 -22.33 -5.38 -18.43
C GLN A 23 -22.99 -4.38 -17.48
N SER A 24 -22.17 -3.50 -16.93
CA SER A 24 -22.59 -2.36 -16.11
C SER A 24 -22.38 -1.03 -16.85
N MET A 25 -23.13 -0.01 -16.44
CA MET A 25 -23.01 1.34 -16.97
C MET A 25 -21.87 2.08 -16.25
N SER A 26 -20.75 2.29 -16.94
CA SER A 26 -19.58 3.01 -16.39
C SER A 26 -19.68 4.53 -16.55
N ALA A 27 -20.41 5.00 -17.57
CA ALA A 27 -20.82 6.39 -17.71
C ALA A 27 -22.29 6.44 -18.19
N PRO A 28 -23.13 7.34 -17.64
CA PRO A 28 -24.53 7.45 -18.01
C PRO A 28 -24.70 8.09 -19.40
N CYS A 29 -25.77 7.71 -20.10
CA CYS A 29 -26.19 8.43 -21.30
C CYS A 29 -26.68 9.84 -20.90
N VAL A 30 -26.18 10.85 -21.60
CA VAL A 30 -26.55 12.26 -21.46
C VAL A 30 -26.94 12.82 -22.83
N GLU A 31 -27.30 14.11 -22.92
CA GLU A 31 -27.76 14.67 -24.20
C GLU A 31 -26.67 14.69 -25.29
N SER A 32 -25.38 14.79 -24.91
CA SER A 32 -24.23 14.84 -25.81
C SER A 32 -23.54 13.49 -26.07
N ASP A 33 -23.69 12.52 -25.16
CA ASP A 33 -22.84 11.32 -25.11
C ASP A 33 -23.67 10.08 -24.76
N ASP A 34 -23.34 8.95 -25.40
CA ASP A 34 -24.00 7.67 -25.12
C ASP A 34 -23.58 7.08 -23.77
N ALA A 35 -24.36 6.12 -23.27
CA ALA A 35 -23.95 5.29 -22.15
C ALA A 35 -22.71 4.45 -22.52
N VAL A 36 -21.69 4.48 -21.66
CA VAL A 36 -20.50 3.65 -21.81
C VAL A 36 -20.65 2.38 -20.98
N CYS A 37 -20.93 1.26 -21.65
CA CYS A 37 -20.99 -0.05 -21.01
C CYS A 37 -19.59 -0.66 -20.84
N ARG A 38 -19.36 -1.31 -19.69
CA ARG A 38 -18.18 -2.13 -19.39
C ARG A 38 -18.64 -3.44 -18.74
N CYS A 39 -17.75 -4.39 -18.55
CA CYS A 39 -18.11 -5.59 -17.78
C CYS A 39 -18.52 -5.21 -16.34
N ALA A 40 -19.42 -6.00 -15.75
CA ALA A 40 -19.85 -5.78 -14.37
C ALA A 40 -18.70 -6.04 -13.40
N TYR A 41 -18.81 -5.54 -12.16
CA TYR A 41 -17.83 -5.87 -11.12
C TYR A 41 -17.75 -7.39 -10.91
N GLY A 42 -16.55 -7.94 -10.83
CA GLY A 42 -16.30 -9.39 -10.88
C GLY A 42 -16.22 -9.97 -12.30
N TYR A 43 -16.20 -9.14 -13.35
CA TYR A 43 -16.02 -9.58 -14.74
C TYR A 43 -15.01 -8.72 -15.51
N PHE A 44 -14.25 -9.33 -16.41
CA PHE A 44 -13.36 -8.67 -17.39
C PHE A 44 -13.78 -9.01 -18.82
N GLN A 45 -13.45 -8.14 -19.79
CA GLN A 45 -13.62 -8.42 -21.21
C GLN A 45 -12.48 -9.32 -21.69
N ASP A 46 -12.82 -10.52 -22.15
CA ASP A 46 -11.86 -11.41 -22.79
C ASP A 46 -11.58 -10.97 -24.23
N GLU A 47 -10.34 -10.56 -24.50
CA GLU A 47 -9.85 -10.11 -25.81
C GLU A 47 -10.13 -11.10 -26.96
N SER A 48 -10.15 -12.42 -26.69
CA SER A 48 -10.34 -13.46 -27.71
C SER A 48 -11.79 -13.60 -28.19
N SER A 49 -12.76 -13.22 -27.35
CA SER A 49 -14.19 -13.43 -27.57
C SER A 49 -15.03 -12.15 -27.46
N GLY A 50 -14.42 -11.01 -27.12
CA GLY A 50 -15.09 -9.72 -26.91
C GLY A 50 -16.15 -9.73 -25.80
N SER A 51 -16.20 -10.80 -25.01
CA SER A 51 -17.29 -11.13 -24.10
C SER A 51 -16.82 -11.01 -22.65
N CYS A 52 -17.71 -10.58 -21.75
CA CYS A 52 -17.40 -10.52 -20.33
C CYS A 52 -17.30 -11.94 -19.74
N ARG A 53 -16.17 -12.23 -19.07
CA ARG A 53 -15.93 -13.45 -18.30
C ARG A 53 -15.73 -13.10 -16.84
N GLU A 54 -16.09 -14.02 -15.96
CA GLU A 54 -15.90 -13.87 -14.52
C GLU A 54 -14.41 -13.82 -14.19
N CYS A 55 -14.03 -12.95 -13.25
CA CYS A 55 -12.66 -12.81 -12.78
C CYS A 55 -12.20 -14.10 -12.08
N SER A 56 -10.98 -14.54 -12.37
CA SER A 56 -10.34 -15.67 -11.68
C SER A 56 -10.25 -15.40 -10.18
N VAL A 57 -10.47 -16.44 -9.38
CA VAL A 57 -10.37 -16.42 -7.92
C VAL A 57 -8.99 -16.90 -7.50
N CYS A 58 -8.37 -16.20 -6.55
CA CYS A 58 -7.19 -16.67 -5.85
C CYS A 58 -7.64 -17.67 -4.79
N GLU A 59 -7.18 -18.92 -4.90
CA GLU A 59 -7.48 -19.99 -3.95
C GLU A 59 -6.71 -19.80 -2.62
N VAL A 60 -7.10 -20.52 -1.57
CA VAL A 60 -6.37 -20.51 -0.30
C VAL A 60 -4.88 -20.84 -0.49
N GLY A 61 -3.99 -20.07 0.15
CA GLY A 61 -2.55 -20.13 -0.11
C GLY A 61 -2.05 -19.17 -1.20
N PHE A 62 -2.97 -18.57 -1.96
CA PHE A 62 -2.68 -17.57 -2.99
C PHE A 62 -3.39 -16.25 -2.66
N GLY A 63 -2.78 -15.14 -3.05
CA GLY A 63 -3.34 -13.80 -2.87
C GLY A 63 -3.26 -12.98 -4.15
N LEU A 64 -4.02 -11.89 -4.15
CA LEU A 64 -4.08 -10.95 -5.26
C LEU A 64 -2.75 -10.25 -5.54
N MET A 65 -2.17 -10.50 -6.70
CA MET A 65 -1.00 -9.80 -7.24
C MET A 65 -1.41 -8.64 -8.16
N PHE A 66 -2.39 -8.86 -9.05
CA PHE A 66 -2.99 -7.81 -9.87
C PHE A 66 -4.53 -7.88 -9.86
N PRO A 67 -5.24 -6.77 -9.57
CA PRO A 67 -6.69 -6.73 -9.56
C PRO A 67 -7.28 -6.95 -10.95
N CYS A 68 -8.40 -7.66 -10.99
CA CYS A 68 -9.25 -7.76 -12.17
C CYS A 68 -9.72 -6.36 -12.61
N LYS A 69 -9.73 -6.11 -13.92
CA LYS A 69 -10.10 -4.84 -14.58
C LYS A 69 -10.87 -5.14 -15.85
N ASP A 70 -11.41 -4.09 -16.47
CA ASP A 70 -12.19 -4.18 -17.72
C ASP A 70 -11.58 -5.04 -18.84
N SER A 71 -10.24 -5.13 -18.94
CA SER A 71 -9.51 -5.87 -19.98
C SER A 71 -8.37 -6.73 -19.42
N GLN A 72 -8.43 -7.10 -18.14
CA GLN A 72 -7.39 -7.88 -17.46
C GLN A 72 -8.05 -8.75 -16.38
N ASP A 73 -7.82 -10.06 -16.46
CA ASP A 73 -8.21 -10.99 -15.41
C ASP A 73 -7.39 -10.77 -14.12
N THR A 74 -7.90 -11.28 -13.00
CA THR A 74 -7.16 -11.42 -11.75
C THR A 74 -5.84 -12.17 -11.99
N VAL A 75 -4.75 -11.69 -11.41
CA VAL A 75 -3.50 -12.45 -11.31
C VAL A 75 -3.20 -12.70 -9.85
N CYS A 76 -2.97 -13.97 -9.51
CA CYS A 76 -2.68 -14.42 -8.16
C CYS A 76 -1.21 -14.83 -8.03
N GLU A 77 -0.64 -14.65 -6.85
CA GLU A 77 0.68 -15.17 -6.46
C GLU A 77 0.57 -16.11 -5.26
N GLU A 78 1.50 -17.06 -5.14
CA GLU A 78 1.62 -17.91 -3.94
C GLU A 78 2.11 -17.05 -2.78
N CYS A 79 1.52 -17.20 -1.59
CA CYS A 79 1.84 -16.32 -0.48
C CYS A 79 3.30 -16.51 0.00
N PRO A 80 4.14 -15.45 -0.04
CA PRO A 80 5.53 -15.53 0.40
C PRO A 80 5.64 -15.77 1.91
N GLU A 81 6.83 -16.23 2.35
CA GLU A 81 7.13 -16.47 3.76
C GLU A 81 6.79 -15.25 4.64
N GLY A 82 6.07 -15.48 5.74
CA GLY A 82 5.55 -14.41 6.60
C GLY A 82 4.20 -13.81 6.15
N THR A 83 3.53 -14.41 5.16
CA THR A 83 2.16 -14.05 4.76
C THR A 83 1.25 -15.27 4.59
N PHE A 84 -0.07 -15.06 4.59
CA PHE A 84 -1.08 -16.09 4.40
C PHE A 84 -2.32 -15.58 3.64
N SER A 85 -3.10 -16.50 3.08
CA SER A 85 -4.43 -16.28 2.51
C SER A 85 -5.35 -17.45 2.86
N SER A 86 -6.37 -17.20 3.69
CA SER A 86 -7.26 -18.23 4.25
C SER A 86 -8.63 -18.33 3.56
N GLU A 87 -8.96 -17.41 2.64
CA GLU A 87 -10.24 -17.35 1.95
C GLU A 87 -10.03 -17.28 0.44
N ALA A 88 -10.84 -18.01 -0.33
CA ALA A 88 -10.75 -17.99 -1.79
C ALA A 88 -11.56 -16.81 -2.37
N ASN A 89 -10.90 -15.78 -2.88
CA ASN A 89 -11.54 -14.63 -3.52
C ASN A 89 -10.64 -13.93 -4.57
N PHE A 90 -11.15 -12.91 -5.25
CA PHE A 90 -10.44 -12.19 -6.33
C PHE A 90 -9.96 -10.78 -5.94
N VAL A 91 -10.01 -10.43 -4.64
CA VAL A 91 -9.82 -9.05 -4.14
C VAL A 91 -8.73 -8.92 -3.08
N ASP A 92 -8.46 -9.96 -2.29
CA ASP A 92 -7.57 -9.88 -1.14
C ASP A 92 -6.14 -10.30 -1.50
N PRO A 93 -5.12 -9.49 -1.15
CA PRO A 93 -3.71 -9.89 -1.24
C PRO A 93 -3.36 -10.85 -0.10
N CYS A 94 -2.18 -11.48 -0.18
CA CYS A 94 -1.63 -12.22 0.96
C CYS A 94 -1.45 -11.29 2.17
N LEU A 95 -2.05 -11.65 3.29
CA LEU A 95 -2.04 -10.89 4.53
C LEU A 95 -0.79 -11.21 5.35
N PRO A 96 -0.17 -10.24 6.05
CA PRO A 96 0.97 -10.52 6.91
C PRO A 96 0.56 -11.41 8.08
N CYS A 97 1.42 -12.37 8.42
CA CYS A 97 1.21 -13.24 9.58
C CYS A 97 1.24 -12.45 10.90
N THR A 98 0.37 -12.81 11.83
CA THR A 98 0.41 -12.36 13.22
C THR A 98 1.73 -12.77 13.88
N THR A 99 2.33 -11.86 14.63
CA THR A 99 3.54 -12.11 15.44
C THR A 99 3.16 -11.99 16.92
N CYS A 100 3.42 -13.02 17.72
CA CYS A 100 3.02 -13.04 19.13
C CYS A 100 3.81 -12.04 19.98
N GLU A 101 3.14 -11.41 20.94
CA GLU A 101 3.76 -10.46 21.88
C GLU A 101 4.58 -11.16 22.98
N GLU A 102 5.39 -10.41 23.74
CA GLU A 102 6.28 -10.93 24.80
C GLU A 102 5.55 -11.73 25.90
N ASN A 103 4.28 -11.41 26.13
CA ASN A 103 3.37 -12.06 27.09
C ASN A 103 2.53 -13.18 26.46
N GLU A 104 2.84 -13.62 25.24
CA GLU A 104 2.12 -14.66 24.53
C GLU A 104 3.04 -15.82 24.11
N VAL A 105 2.45 -16.97 23.83
CA VAL A 105 3.15 -18.14 23.28
C VAL A 105 2.47 -18.55 21.97
N LEU A 106 3.29 -18.75 20.95
CA LEU A 106 2.88 -19.32 19.66
C LEU A 106 2.32 -20.73 19.87
N VAL A 107 1.05 -20.92 19.53
CA VAL A 107 0.31 -22.19 19.62
C VAL A 107 0.34 -22.91 18.28
N ARG A 108 0.23 -22.15 17.19
CA ARG A 108 0.30 -22.63 15.80
C ARG A 108 1.14 -21.66 14.99
N GLU A 109 2.10 -22.19 14.24
CA GLU A 109 2.91 -21.40 13.31
C GLU A 109 2.04 -20.89 12.14
N CYS A 110 2.44 -19.77 11.55
CA CYS A 110 1.80 -19.29 10.33
C CYS A 110 2.16 -20.19 9.14
N THR A 111 1.24 -20.30 8.19
CA THR A 111 1.41 -21.03 6.94
C THR A 111 0.77 -20.22 5.81
N ALA A 112 1.11 -20.49 4.54
CA ALA A 112 0.50 -19.79 3.41
C ALA A 112 -1.04 -19.80 3.41
N VAL A 113 -1.69 -20.79 4.04
CA VAL A 113 -3.16 -20.95 4.09
C VAL A 113 -3.82 -20.48 5.39
N ALA A 114 -3.05 -20.18 6.44
CA ALA A 114 -3.60 -19.90 7.77
C ALA A 114 -2.63 -19.12 8.66
N ASP A 115 -3.16 -18.13 9.36
CA ASP A 115 -2.40 -17.29 10.29
C ASP A 115 -1.78 -18.07 11.47
N ALA A 116 -0.76 -17.47 12.07
CA ALA A 116 -0.27 -17.85 13.38
C ALA A 116 -1.36 -17.72 14.46
N GLU A 117 -1.32 -18.59 15.45
CA GLU A 117 -2.23 -18.55 16.60
C GLU A 117 -1.42 -18.30 17.88
N CYS A 118 -1.65 -17.14 18.52
CA CYS A 118 -0.99 -16.73 19.74
C CYS A 118 -1.90 -16.93 20.96
N ARG A 119 -1.31 -17.21 22.13
CA ARG A 119 -2.04 -17.41 23.38
C ARG A 119 -1.32 -16.74 24.54
N GLY A 120 -2.01 -15.77 25.15
CA GLY A 120 -1.54 -15.07 26.35
C GLY A 120 -1.16 -16.00 27.50
N LEU A 121 0.00 -15.72 28.10
CA LEU A 121 0.48 -16.30 29.35
C LEU A 121 -0.37 -15.74 30.50
N HIS A 122 -1.34 -16.53 30.96
CA HIS A 122 -2.17 -16.14 32.10
C HIS A 122 -1.28 -15.93 33.35
N PRO A 123 -1.42 -14.82 34.11
CA PRO A 123 -0.49 -14.44 35.20
C PRO A 123 -0.49 -15.34 36.45
N ARG A 124 -0.96 -16.59 36.37
CA ARG A 124 -0.90 -17.56 37.47
C ARG A 124 0.44 -18.30 37.58
N TRP A 125 1.38 -18.02 36.68
CA TRP A 125 2.75 -18.57 36.70
C TRP A 125 3.86 -17.54 36.89
N THR A 126 3.54 -16.30 37.26
CA THR A 126 4.51 -15.47 38.00
C THR A 126 4.60 -16.01 39.42
N THR A 127 5.36 -17.10 39.60
CA THR A 127 5.83 -17.50 40.93
C THR A 127 6.61 -16.32 41.49
N HIS A 128 6.03 -15.63 42.47
CA HIS A 128 6.77 -14.64 43.24
C HIS A 128 7.93 -15.34 43.91
N SER A 129 9.15 -15.18 43.37
CA SER A 129 10.37 -15.49 44.11
C SER A 129 10.33 -14.68 45.40
N PRO A 130 10.30 -15.30 46.59
CA PRO A 130 10.39 -14.56 47.83
C PRO A 130 11.76 -13.92 47.86
N SER A 131 11.81 -12.58 47.84
CA SER A 131 13.04 -11.84 48.05
C SER A 131 13.58 -12.19 49.43
N LEU A 132 14.73 -12.85 49.47
CA LEU A 132 15.38 -13.31 50.70
C LEU A 132 15.96 -12.09 51.44
N ALA A 133 15.10 -11.39 52.17
CA ALA A 133 15.50 -10.32 53.08
C ALA A 133 16.30 -10.93 54.25
N GLY A 134 17.56 -10.53 54.37
CA GLY A 134 18.44 -11.01 55.44
C GLY A 134 18.08 -10.42 56.81
N SER A 135 18.33 -11.20 57.85
CA SER A 135 18.45 -10.74 59.25
C SER A 135 19.43 -11.64 59.99
N GLU A 136 20.20 -11.04 60.90
CA GLU A 136 21.30 -11.66 61.64
C GLU A 136 20.85 -12.54 62.82
N SER A 137 21.63 -13.61 63.10
CA SER A 137 22.07 -14.20 64.40
C SER A 137 21.14 -14.29 65.64
N PRO A 138 21.38 -15.20 66.63
CA PRO A 138 22.56 -16.08 66.82
C PRO A 138 22.28 -17.57 67.20
N GLU A 139 23.37 -18.33 67.32
CA GLU A 139 23.52 -19.70 67.87
C GLU A 139 23.00 -19.90 69.32
N PRO A 140 22.71 -21.14 69.84
CA PRO A 140 23.74 -22.21 70.01
C PRO A 140 23.34 -23.72 70.04
N ALA A 141 24.34 -24.60 69.80
CA ALA A 141 24.52 -26.00 70.29
C ALA A 141 23.42 -27.08 70.02
N THR A 142 23.70 -28.35 69.67
CA THR A 142 24.55 -29.33 70.39
C THR A 142 24.71 -30.68 69.61
N ARG A 143 25.95 -31.23 69.52
CA ARG A 143 26.37 -32.67 69.35
C ARG A 143 25.91 -33.59 68.18
N GLU A 144 26.89 -33.95 67.34
CA GLU A 144 27.48 -35.33 67.12
C GLU A 144 26.61 -36.53 66.61
N PRO A 145 27.18 -37.68 66.14
CA PRO A 145 27.83 -37.79 64.81
C PRO A 145 27.50 -39.12 64.05
N LEU A 146 27.76 -39.22 62.75
CA LEU A 146 28.24 -40.47 62.13
C LEU A 146 28.86 -40.21 60.74
N GLY A 147 30.04 -40.78 60.48
CA GLY A 147 30.69 -40.70 59.16
C GLY A 147 30.65 -42.02 58.40
N THR A 148 31.18 -42.03 57.17
CA THR A 148 31.92 -43.14 56.56
C THR A 148 32.79 -42.58 55.44
N GLU A 149 34.04 -43.03 55.37
CA GLU A 149 35.08 -42.60 54.43
C GLU A 149 34.87 -43.22 53.02
N GLY A 150 35.57 -42.72 51.98
CA GLY A 150 35.32 -43.22 50.62
C GLY A 150 36.33 -42.92 49.49
N ALA A 151 37.54 -42.44 49.79
CA ALA A 151 38.74 -42.39 48.92
C ALA A 151 38.65 -41.77 47.48
N ALA A 152 39.63 -40.91 47.18
CA ALA A 152 39.90 -40.41 45.83
C ALA A 152 40.77 -41.37 44.99
N SER A 153 40.83 -41.16 43.67
CA SER A 153 42.11 -41.27 42.94
C SER A 153 42.14 -40.48 41.62
N THR A 154 43.35 -40.18 41.15
CA THR A 154 43.73 -39.15 40.17
C THR A 154 44.25 -39.70 38.84
N ALA A 155 44.04 -38.95 37.74
CA ALA A 155 44.98 -38.65 36.61
C ALA A 155 44.20 -37.84 35.53
N ALA A 156 44.62 -36.69 35.00
CA ALA A 156 45.87 -36.30 34.30
C ALA A 156 46.06 -37.06 32.96
N THR A 157 46.37 -36.49 31.78
CA THR A 157 46.50 -35.09 31.28
C THR A 157 46.55 -35.17 29.74
N SER A 158 46.01 -34.19 28.99
CA SER A 158 46.52 -33.87 27.64
C SER A 158 46.12 -32.47 27.15
N VAL A 159 47.09 -31.56 27.11
CA VAL A 159 47.02 -30.29 26.36
C VAL A 159 47.67 -30.48 24.98
N THR A 160 47.08 -29.88 23.95
CA THR A 160 47.76 -29.64 22.67
C THR A 160 47.33 -28.28 22.11
N SER A 161 48.21 -27.29 22.25
CA SER A 161 48.11 -26.05 21.48
C SER A 161 48.53 -26.31 20.03
N VAL A 162 47.76 -25.82 19.07
CA VAL A 162 48.24 -25.59 17.70
C VAL A 162 48.02 -24.12 17.37
N MET A 163 49.10 -23.42 17.07
CA MET A 163 49.08 -22.02 16.65
C MET A 163 48.81 -21.97 15.15
N GLY A 164 47.61 -21.50 14.76
CA GLY A 164 47.18 -21.41 13.36
C GLY A 164 46.50 -20.08 13.09
N SER A 165 47.27 -19.10 12.61
CA SER A 165 46.72 -17.82 12.15
C SER A 165 46.08 -18.00 10.78
N SER A 166 44.76 -17.77 10.68
CA SER A 166 44.03 -17.50 9.44
C SER A 166 42.71 -16.79 9.81
N GLN A 167 42.35 -15.78 9.01
CA GLN A 167 41.33 -14.79 9.34
C GLN A 167 39.92 -15.37 9.56
N PRO A 168 39.08 -14.75 10.40
CA PRO A 168 37.64 -14.85 10.20
C PRO A 168 37.29 -14.10 8.89
N VAL A 169 36.76 -14.82 7.90
CA VAL A 169 36.13 -14.17 6.74
C VAL A 169 34.82 -13.55 7.23
N ALA A 170 34.89 -12.29 7.63
CA ALA A 170 33.72 -11.46 7.85
C ALA A 170 33.09 -11.15 6.48
N THR A 171 32.13 -11.98 6.05
CA THR A 171 31.27 -11.68 4.90
C THR A 171 30.23 -10.61 5.29
N HIS A 172 30.72 -9.44 5.72
CA HIS A 172 29.88 -8.31 6.11
C HIS A 172 29.70 -7.37 4.91
N GLY A 173 28.46 -7.03 4.58
CA GLY A 173 28.16 -5.88 3.72
C GLY A 173 28.14 -6.11 2.21
N THR A 174 27.24 -6.97 1.71
CA THR A 174 26.67 -6.79 0.35
C THR A 174 25.25 -6.20 0.37
N ALA A 175 24.53 -6.30 1.49
CA ALA A 175 23.21 -5.68 1.67
C ALA A 175 23.30 -4.18 2.01
N ASP A 176 24.20 -3.79 2.93
CA ASP A 176 24.32 -2.40 3.43
C ASP A 176 24.70 -1.38 2.34
N SER A 177 25.37 -1.83 1.28
CA SER A 177 25.76 -1.00 0.13
C SER A 177 24.72 -0.96 -0.98
N LEU A 178 23.69 -1.83 -0.95
CA LEU A 178 22.71 -1.94 -2.03
C LEU A 178 21.72 -0.77 -2.03
N ILE A 179 21.24 -0.40 -0.84
CA ILE A 179 20.31 0.71 -0.60
C ILE A 179 20.90 2.07 -1.02
N PRO A 180 22.11 2.50 -0.55
CA PRO A 180 22.67 3.78 -0.96
C PRO A 180 23.04 3.85 -2.45
N VAL A 181 23.44 2.72 -3.07
CA VAL A 181 23.66 2.65 -4.52
C VAL A 181 22.35 2.82 -5.29
N TYR A 182 21.28 2.16 -4.87
CA TYR A 182 19.97 2.30 -5.50
C TYR A 182 19.42 3.73 -5.38
N CYS A 183 19.50 4.35 -4.20
CA CYS A 183 19.12 5.76 -4.00
C CYS A 183 19.94 6.72 -4.88
N SER A 184 21.24 6.45 -5.06
CA SER A 184 22.11 7.27 -5.93
C SER A 184 21.74 7.14 -7.41
N ILE A 185 21.40 5.93 -7.87
CA ILE A 185 20.95 5.67 -9.24
C ILE A 185 19.58 6.32 -9.48
N LEU A 186 18.62 6.18 -8.56
CA LEU A 186 17.31 6.83 -8.66
C LEU A 186 17.44 8.35 -8.71
N ALA A 187 18.27 8.95 -7.85
CA ALA A 187 18.53 10.39 -7.87
C ALA A 187 19.11 10.85 -9.22
N ALA A 188 20.06 10.11 -9.78
CA ALA A 188 20.64 10.41 -11.09
C ALA A 188 19.59 10.30 -12.23
N VAL A 189 18.71 9.31 -12.20
CA VAL A 189 17.62 9.15 -13.18
C VAL A 189 16.61 10.31 -13.06
N VAL A 190 16.20 10.68 -11.85
CA VAL A 190 15.28 11.80 -11.62
C VAL A 190 15.89 13.12 -12.09
N VAL A 191 17.15 13.41 -11.76
CA VAL A 191 17.85 14.61 -12.24
C VAL A 191 17.99 14.60 -13.77
N GLY A 192 18.29 13.45 -14.37
CA GLY A 192 18.35 13.27 -15.82
C GLY A 192 17.01 13.52 -16.52
N LEU A 193 15.90 13.02 -15.96
CA LEU A 193 14.55 13.26 -16.47
C LEU A 193 14.13 14.72 -16.35
N VAL A 194 14.40 15.38 -15.22
CA VAL A 194 14.13 16.81 -15.03
C VAL A 194 14.95 17.65 -16.02
N ALA A 195 16.25 17.34 -16.19
CA ALA A 195 17.10 18.00 -17.17
C ALA A 195 16.63 17.76 -18.62
N TYR A 196 16.17 16.54 -18.95
CA TYR A 196 15.60 16.21 -20.25
C TYR A 196 14.29 16.98 -20.52
N ILE A 197 13.39 17.08 -19.55
CA ILE A 197 12.15 17.86 -19.65
C ILE A 197 12.46 19.35 -19.82
N ALA A 198 13.41 19.88 -19.03
CA ALA A 198 13.86 21.27 -19.16
C ALA A 198 14.50 21.54 -20.52
N PHE A 199 15.38 20.66 -21.01
CA PHE A 199 16.00 20.76 -22.34
C PHE A 199 14.96 20.64 -23.47
N LYS A 200 14.00 19.72 -23.35
CA LYS A 200 12.91 19.55 -24.32
C LYS A 200 12.03 20.80 -24.37
N ARG A 201 11.62 21.36 -23.21
CA ARG A 201 10.89 22.64 -23.14
C ARG A 201 11.72 23.80 -23.70
N TRP A 202 13.01 23.89 -23.37
CA TRP A 202 13.92 24.90 -23.91
C TRP A 202 14.02 24.82 -25.44
N ASN A 203 14.17 23.61 -25.99
CA ASN A 203 14.29 23.41 -27.43
C ASN A 203 12.95 23.65 -28.16
N SER A 204 11.82 23.28 -27.56
CA SER A 204 10.48 23.66 -28.05
C SER A 204 10.26 25.18 -28.05
N CYS A 205 10.68 25.89 -26.99
CA CYS A 205 10.65 27.36 -26.97
C CYS A 205 11.58 27.98 -28.02
N LYS A 206 12.76 27.39 -28.25
CA LYS A 206 13.72 27.81 -29.28
C LYS A 206 13.17 27.64 -30.70
N GLN A 207 12.50 26.51 -30.98
CA GLN A 207 11.77 26.25 -32.23
C GLN A 207 10.63 27.27 -32.43
N ASN A 208 9.79 27.48 -31.41
CA ASN A 208 8.66 28.41 -31.49
C ASN A 208 9.12 29.87 -31.74
N LYS A 209 10.26 30.28 -31.15
CA LYS A 209 10.84 31.61 -31.38
C LYS A 209 11.34 31.84 -32.82
N GLN A 210 11.66 30.79 -33.57
CA GLN A 210 12.01 30.89 -34.99
C GLN A 210 10.77 30.96 -35.90
N GLY A 211 9.64 30.36 -35.50
CA GLY A 211 8.38 30.46 -36.23
C GLY A 211 7.73 31.85 -36.22
N ALA A 212 7.88 32.59 -35.12
CA ALA A 212 7.24 33.91 -34.96
C ALA A 212 7.86 35.04 -35.81
N ASN A 213 9.12 34.91 -36.25
CA ASN A 213 9.85 36.00 -36.92
C ASN A 213 9.73 36.01 -38.45
N ASN A 214 9.01 35.03 -39.04
CA ASN A 214 8.96 34.78 -40.48
C ASN A 214 7.55 34.93 -41.10
N ARG A 215 6.61 35.63 -40.45
CA ARG A 215 5.29 35.91 -41.05
C ARG A 215 5.36 37.14 -41.95
N PRO A 216 5.17 37.04 -43.28
CA PRO A 216 5.12 38.20 -44.15
C PRO A 216 3.82 39.01 -43.93
N VAL A 217 3.95 40.33 -44.05
CA VAL A 217 2.83 41.27 -44.08
C VAL A 217 1.99 41.04 -45.35
N ASN A 218 0.68 40.85 -45.20
CA ASN A 218 -0.28 41.28 -46.21
C ASN A 218 -1.65 41.66 -45.59
N GLN A 219 -2.38 42.51 -46.31
CA GLN A 219 -3.58 43.28 -45.89
C GLN A 219 -4.89 42.50 -46.26
N THR A 220 -6.14 42.86 -45.93
CA THR A 220 -6.88 43.98 -45.24
C THR A 220 -8.31 43.44 -44.93
N PRO A 221 -9.33 44.17 -44.40
CA PRO A 221 -9.38 45.47 -43.69
C PRO A 221 -10.19 45.43 -42.35
N SER A 222 -10.29 46.60 -41.70
CA SER A 222 -11.23 46.90 -40.59
C SER A 222 -12.69 46.99 -41.06
N PRO A 223 -13.67 46.90 -40.16
CA PRO A 223 -14.46 48.11 -39.89
C PRO A 223 -14.47 48.53 -38.41
N GLU A 224 -14.71 49.83 -38.21
CA GLU A 224 -14.75 50.53 -36.91
C GLU A 224 -15.85 49.95 -36.00
N GLY A 225 -15.66 49.89 -34.68
CA GLY A 225 -16.13 50.95 -33.76
C GLY A 225 -17.61 50.76 -33.41
N GLU A 226 -18.08 50.75 -32.16
CA GLU A 226 -17.47 51.18 -30.91
C GLU A 226 -18.39 50.81 -29.69
N LYS A 227 -17.85 50.97 -28.47
CA LYS A 227 -18.58 51.38 -27.23
C LYS A 227 -19.18 50.33 -26.25
N LEU A 228 -18.40 50.08 -25.18
CA LEU A 228 -18.80 49.89 -23.75
C LEU A 228 -19.69 48.67 -23.37
N HIS A 229 -19.56 48.00 -22.22
CA HIS A 229 -18.81 48.27 -20.97
C HIS A 229 -18.09 47.01 -20.46
N SER A 230 -17.01 47.20 -19.71
CA SER A 230 -16.41 46.18 -18.83
C SER A 230 -16.91 46.39 -17.41
N ASP A 231 -17.50 45.37 -16.78
CA ASP A 231 -17.13 44.93 -15.42
C ASP A 231 -17.95 43.70 -14.99
N SER A 232 -17.27 42.68 -14.46
CA SER A 232 -17.87 41.55 -13.74
C SER A 232 -16.80 40.81 -12.94
N GLY A 233 -16.27 41.47 -11.91
CA GLY A 233 -15.53 40.82 -10.84
C GLY A 233 -16.50 40.35 -9.74
N ILE A 234 -16.86 39.07 -9.72
CA ILE A 234 -17.54 38.45 -8.58
C ILE A 234 -16.65 37.35 -7.98
N SER A 235 -15.89 37.73 -6.94
CA SER A 235 -15.20 36.79 -6.07
C SER A 235 -16.18 36.26 -5.03
N VAL A 236 -16.46 34.96 -5.07
CA VAL A 236 -17.21 34.28 -3.99
C VAL A 236 -16.19 33.69 -3.03
N ASP A 237 -16.03 34.33 -1.87
CA ASP A 237 -15.19 33.79 -0.80
C ASP A 237 -15.92 32.66 -0.06
N SER A 238 -15.19 31.69 0.43
CA SER A 238 -15.72 30.55 1.19
C SER A 238 -14.75 30.19 2.29
N GLN A 239 -15.07 30.64 3.50
CA GLN A 239 -14.43 30.15 4.72
C GLN A 239 -15.51 29.68 5.70
N SER A 240 -15.36 28.43 6.14
CA SER A 240 -16.22 27.78 7.11
C SER A 240 -15.68 27.89 8.53
N LEU A 241 -16.59 27.89 9.51
CA LEU A 241 -16.42 27.29 10.84
C LEU A 241 -15.23 27.76 11.71
N HIS A 242 -15.52 28.55 12.75
CA HIS A 242 -15.51 28.10 14.15
C HIS A 242 -16.05 29.21 15.08
N ASP A 243 -17.01 28.90 15.97
CA ASP A 243 -16.78 28.80 17.43
C ASP A 243 -18.03 28.21 18.15
N GLN A 244 -17.99 28.03 19.48
CA GLN A 244 -18.82 27.03 20.20
C GLN A 244 -19.71 27.53 21.35
N GLN A 245 -20.95 27.02 21.37
CA GLN A 245 -21.74 26.62 22.58
C GLN A 245 -22.20 27.75 23.57
N PRO A 246 -22.94 27.50 24.70
CA PRO A 246 -24.39 27.73 24.81
C PRO A 246 -24.77 28.58 26.08
N PRO A 247 -25.93 28.45 26.78
CA PRO A 247 -27.29 27.95 26.45
C PRO A 247 -28.44 28.96 26.75
N GLY A 248 -29.68 28.69 26.29
CA GLY A 248 -30.85 29.54 26.64
C GLY A 248 -32.26 29.01 26.29
N GLN A 249 -32.88 28.31 27.24
CA GLN A 249 -34.32 28.08 27.53
C GLN A 249 -35.47 28.30 26.49
N GLY A 250 -36.37 27.30 26.42
CA GLY A 250 -37.81 27.45 26.12
C GLY A 250 -38.23 27.34 24.63
N THR A 251 -39.46 26.93 24.24
CA THR A 251 -40.68 26.56 25.00
C THR A 251 -41.65 25.76 24.09
N GLN A 252 -42.29 24.69 24.62
CA GLN A 252 -43.58 24.02 24.26
C GLN A 252 -44.01 23.75 22.78
N GLY A 253 -44.77 22.67 22.58
CA GLY A 253 -45.40 22.26 21.30
C GLY A 253 -46.70 23.01 20.96
N PRO A 254 -47.78 22.37 20.47
CA PRO A 254 -48.09 20.92 20.49
C PRO A 254 -47.68 20.13 19.24
#